data_AF-A0A963I2P1-F1
#
_entry.id   AF-A0A963I2P1-F1
#
_cell.length_a   1.000
_cell.length_b   1.000
_cell.length_c   1.000
_cell.angle_alpha   90.00
_cell.angle_beta   90.00
_cell.angle_gamma   90.00
#
_symmetry.space_group_name_H-M   'P 1'
#
loop_
_entity.id
_entity.type
_entity.pdbx_description
1 polymer ?
#
loop_
_entity_poly.entity_id
_entity_poly.type
_entity_poly.pdbx_seq_one_letter_code
_entity_poly.pdbx_strand_id
1 'polypeptide(L)'
;MHYDVFLSHNHADKAWTRRLFESLGRHDYNGRNLRPWLDERILDPGELSSPRELFSALDRSRMLLVVVSAASLASSWVAREIAYFLTGHPIDDVVLARLDTAQLPDRIASARSIDCSQGGGDEALAGLLCPNADDAAVFDHRRQVRRASAEAAIGLTHGRDEEAIVRWQQALLSPDMADAAQEGIALAGFERAGQHLCEMDLPGEGAHWTAVATHSMALILGELLALAILRHPRYAQVGAEFVRRDLAAASQPRFLTLRNRALRGQGMPPSTTHLLLTAARAAEKLAEVAPGEVDLSLLAALLERLDARAESTPIRVVAMMIGRTLGRLRERPAAALLLHALLWRRGHASRQAVATATAVGIDGDDGPLSFTAEMTRLTEEAGPACPPDSALMARIRSLGADPWASPEALHALAPDIVAAPHPTSMGHGPMAGRAYRVTLQNMESMAARLGPQDIAVLAEPRIVDALFDRVGGFLIRADQVDAPLGRRLAMRQARCASFDRYVIDQIDDGTALALWTAEGDETANKLLRPTVH
;
A
#
# COMPACT_ATOMS: atom_id res chain seq x y z
N MET A 1 11.59 -12.90 -5.44
CA MET A 1 10.68 -13.16 -6.60
C MET A 1 9.66 -12.04 -6.68
N HIS A 2 9.21 -11.63 -7.87
CA HIS A 2 8.26 -10.52 -8.06
C HIS A 2 6.90 -10.95 -8.62
N TYR A 3 6.85 -12.08 -9.35
CA TYR A 3 5.63 -12.60 -9.96
C TYR A 3 5.27 -13.94 -9.34
N ASP A 4 3.97 -14.17 -9.18
CA ASP A 4 3.47 -15.45 -8.69
C ASP A 4 3.51 -16.50 -9.80
N VAL A 5 3.27 -16.08 -11.03
CA VAL A 5 3.19 -16.96 -12.20
C VAL A 5 3.62 -16.24 -13.48
N PHE A 6 4.44 -16.90 -14.29
CA PHE A 6 4.71 -16.54 -15.68
C PHE A 6 3.73 -17.26 -16.60
N LEU A 7 3.04 -16.54 -17.49
CA LEU A 7 2.14 -17.14 -18.48
C LEU A 7 2.89 -17.33 -19.81
N SER A 8 3.20 -18.58 -20.15
CA SER A 8 3.82 -18.98 -21.42
C SER A 8 2.74 -19.46 -22.39
N HIS A 9 2.66 -18.87 -23.59
CA HIS A 9 1.66 -19.21 -24.61
C HIS A 9 2.17 -18.98 -26.03
N ASN A 10 1.43 -19.50 -27.01
CA ASN A 10 1.62 -19.16 -28.42
C ASN A 10 0.76 -17.95 -28.80
N HIS A 11 1.19 -17.17 -29.79
CA HIS A 11 0.39 -16.06 -30.35
C HIS A 11 -1.04 -16.46 -30.78
N ALA A 12 -1.27 -17.72 -31.17
CA ALA A 12 -2.60 -18.25 -31.50
C ALA A 12 -3.54 -18.30 -30.27
N ASP A 13 -3.00 -18.48 -29.07
CA ASP A 13 -3.75 -18.63 -27.81
C ASP A 13 -3.92 -17.30 -27.05
N LYS A 14 -3.34 -16.22 -27.60
CA LYS A 14 -3.30 -14.85 -27.04
C LYS A 14 -4.60 -14.35 -26.43
N ALA A 15 -5.71 -14.49 -27.14
CA ALA A 15 -7.00 -13.99 -26.68
C ALA A 15 -7.47 -14.71 -25.42
N TRP A 16 -7.20 -16.02 -25.32
CA TRP A 16 -7.52 -16.82 -24.15
C TRP A 16 -6.60 -16.47 -22.98
N THR A 17 -5.28 -16.42 -23.21
CA THR A 17 -4.29 -16.10 -22.16
C THR A 17 -4.51 -14.71 -21.56
N ARG A 18 -4.95 -13.74 -22.36
CA ARG A 18 -5.29 -12.40 -21.86
C ARG A 18 -6.47 -12.40 -20.89
N ARG A 19 -7.51 -13.18 -21.18
CA ARG A 19 -8.65 -13.34 -20.26
C ARG A 19 -8.20 -14.01 -18.97
N LEU A 20 -7.39 -15.08 -19.07
CA LEU A 20 -6.82 -15.75 -17.91
C LEU A 20 -5.98 -14.78 -17.07
N PHE A 21 -5.10 -13.99 -17.68
CA PHE A 21 -4.28 -12.99 -16.98
C PHE A 21 -5.13 -12.01 -16.16
N GLU A 22 -6.20 -11.47 -16.75
CA GLU A 22 -7.10 -10.54 -16.07
C GLU A 22 -7.92 -11.20 -14.95
N SER A 23 -8.28 -12.47 -15.14
CA SER A 23 -8.99 -13.28 -14.16
C SER A 23 -8.11 -13.59 -12.96
N LEU A 24 -6.90 -14.12 -13.20
CA LEU A 24 -5.89 -14.40 -12.19
C LEU A 24 -5.49 -13.12 -11.43
N GLY A 25 -5.27 -12.00 -12.12
CA GLY A 25 -4.89 -10.72 -11.50
C GLY A 25 -5.94 -10.12 -10.55
N ARG A 26 -7.16 -10.68 -10.50
CA ARG A 26 -8.22 -10.31 -9.54
C ARG A 26 -8.40 -11.34 -8.43
N HIS A 27 -7.73 -12.49 -8.52
CA HIS A 27 -7.84 -13.55 -7.55
C HIS A 27 -7.09 -13.15 -6.26
N ASP A 28 -7.76 -13.22 -5.12
CA ASP A 28 -7.14 -12.98 -3.82
C ASP A 28 -6.19 -14.13 -3.48
N TYR A 29 -4.98 -13.77 -3.09
CA TYR A 29 -3.92 -14.65 -2.65
C TYR A 29 -3.37 -14.11 -1.34
N ASN A 30 -3.95 -14.60 -0.24
CA ASN A 30 -3.53 -14.28 1.12
C ASN A 30 -3.52 -12.77 1.42
N GLY A 31 -4.59 -12.06 1.04
CA GLY A 31 -4.74 -10.63 1.34
C GLY A 31 -4.10 -9.67 0.32
N ARG A 32 -3.60 -10.18 -0.80
CA ARG A 32 -3.24 -9.39 -1.99
C ARG A 32 -3.71 -10.10 -3.26
N ASN A 33 -3.81 -9.38 -4.37
CA ASN A 33 -4.08 -10.03 -5.65
C ASN A 33 -2.87 -10.85 -6.14
N LEU A 34 -3.13 -11.88 -6.95
CA LEU A 34 -2.07 -12.53 -7.70
C LEU A 34 -1.40 -11.59 -8.70
N ARG A 35 -0.11 -11.84 -8.92
CA ARG A 35 0.75 -11.09 -9.82
C ARG A 35 1.16 -11.98 -10.99
N PRO A 36 0.26 -12.24 -11.95
CA PRO A 36 0.64 -12.91 -13.19
C PRO A 36 1.54 -12.00 -14.03
N TRP A 37 2.43 -12.62 -14.81
CA TRP A 37 3.24 -11.96 -15.82
C TRP A 37 2.82 -12.43 -17.21
N LEU A 38 2.61 -11.48 -18.13
CA LEU A 38 2.24 -11.75 -19.53
C LEU A 38 3.05 -10.82 -20.44
N ASP A 39 3.74 -11.39 -21.41
CA ASP A 39 4.64 -10.72 -22.36
C ASP A 39 3.98 -9.50 -23.04
N GLU A 40 2.77 -9.63 -23.57
CA GLU A 40 2.06 -8.60 -24.33
C GLU A 40 1.59 -7.39 -23.51
N ARG A 41 1.42 -7.59 -22.21
CA ARG A 41 0.93 -6.53 -21.31
C ARG A 41 2.08 -5.71 -20.74
N ILE A 42 3.29 -6.27 -20.79
CA ILE A 42 4.49 -5.72 -20.15
C ILE A 42 5.50 -5.25 -21.20
N LEU A 43 5.45 -5.81 -22.41
CA LEU A 43 6.28 -5.47 -23.56
C LEU A 43 5.43 -4.72 -24.61
N ASP A 44 5.98 -3.67 -25.21
CA ASP A 44 5.27 -2.91 -26.24
C ASP A 44 5.12 -3.73 -27.53
N PRO A 45 3.96 -3.63 -28.22
CA PRO A 45 3.79 -4.23 -29.54
C PRO A 45 4.57 -3.44 -30.59
N GLY A 46 5.81 -3.82 -30.88
CA GLY A 46 6.56 -3.24 -32.01
C GLY A 46 8.08 -3.32 -31.92
N GLU A 47 8.64 -3.47 -30.72
CA GLU A 47 10.07 -3.72 -30.53
C GLU A 47 10.23 -5.10 -29.90
N LEU A 48 11.06 -5.95 -30.52
CA LEU A 48 11.48 -7.21 -29.95
C LEU A 48 12.08 -6.93 -28.57
N SER A 49 11.29 -7.19 -27.54
CA SER A 49 11.75 -7.36 -26.17
C SER A 49 13.06 -8.13 -26.19
N SER A 50 14.10 -7.56 -25.58
CA SER A 50 15.36 -8.29 -25.50
C SER A 50 15.07 -9.62 -24.79
N PRO A 51 15.60 -10.76 -25.25
CA PRO A 51 15.45 -12.06 -24.57
C PRO A 51 15.77 -11.98 -23.07
N ARG A 52 16.61 -11.02 -22.67
CA ARG A 52 16.94 -10.70 -21.29
C ARG A 52 15.75 -10.32 -20.42
N GLU A 53 14.78 -9.54 -20.92
CA GLU A 53 13.61 -9.14 -20.13
C GLU A 53 12.69 -10.33 -19.86
N LEU A 54 12.50 -11.19 -20.85
CA LEU A 54 11.71 -12.41 -20.73
C LEU A 54 12.34 -13.38 -19.72
N PHE A 55 13.64 -13.66 -19.85
CA PHE A 55 14.35 -14.54 -18.91
C PHE A 55 14.41 -13.94 -17.51
N SER A 56 14.60 -12.63 -17.39
CA SER A 56 14.49 -11.94 -16.11
C SER A 56 13.08 -12.06 -15.51
N ALA A 57 12.01 -12.08 -16.32
CA ALA A 57 10.67 -12.32 -15.82
C ALA A 57 10.47 -13.77 -15.35
N LEU A 58 11.03 -14.75 -16.07
CA LEU A 58 11.06 -16.15 -15.63
C LEU A 58 11.83 -16.31 -14.31
N ASP A 59 13.03 -15.74 -14.18
CA ASP A 59 13.83 -15.75 -12.94
C ASP A 59 13.10 -15.13 -11.74
N ARG A 60 12.21 -14.18 -12.02
CA ARG A 60 11.42 -13.48 -11.00
C ARG A 60 10.07 -14.12 -10.74
N SER A 61 9.69 -15.16 -11.48
CA SER A 61 8.42 -15.84 -11.34
C SER A 61 8.57 -17.09 -10.49
N ARG A 62 7.67 -17.27 -9.52
CA ARG A 62 7.66 -18.47 -8.69
C ARG A 62 7.27 -19.72 -9.49
N MET A 63 6.29 -19.57 -10.38
CA MET A 63 5.71 -20.66 -11.16
C MET A 63 5.67 -20.34 -12.65
N LEU A 64 5.59 -21.40 -13.46
CA LEU A 64 5.35 -21.33 -14.89
C LEU A 64 3.99 -21.95 -15.22
N LEU A 65 3.08 -21.16 -15.77
CA LEU A 65 1.86 -21.67 -16.40
C LEU A 65 2.08 -21.76 -17.91
N VAL A 66 1.97 -22.96 -18.46
CA VAL A 66 2.04 -23.20 -19.90
C VAL A 66 0.63 -23.36 -20.44
N VAL A 67 0.23 -22.49 -21.35
CA VAL A 67 -0.99 -22.64 -22.14
C VAL A 67 -0.73 -23.66 -23.24
N VAL A 68 -1.26 -24.86 -23.07
CA VAL A 68 -0.99 -26.00 -23.96
C VAL A 68 -2.05 -26.06 -25.06
N SER A 69 -1.57 -25.90 -26.29
CA SER A 69 -2.28 -26.16 -27.54
C SER A 69 -1.33 -26.83 -28.52
N ALA A 70 -1.83 -27.42 -29.60
CA ALA A 70 -0.99 -27.93 -30.68
C ALA A 70 -0.03 -26.84 -31.21
N ALA A 71 -0.47 -25.58 -31.26
CA ALA A 71 0.35 -24.45 -31.69
C ALA A 71 1.44 -24.08 -30.68
N SER A 72 1.15 -24.13 -29.37
CA SER A 72 2.15 -23.83 -28.34
C SER A 72 3.21 -24.90 -28.19
N LEU A 73 2.85 -26.17 -28.35
CA LEU A 73 3.82 -27.27 -28.34
C LEU A 73 4.76 -27.25 -29.56
N ALA A 74 4.28 -26.75 -30.70
CA ALA A 74 5.11 -26.53 -31.90
C ALA A 74 5.99 -25.26 -31.81
N SER A 75 5.77 -24.39 -30.81
CA SER A 75 6.52 -23.14 -30.65
C SER A 75 7.91 -23.38 -30.05
N SER A 76 8.95 -23.05 -30.83
CA SER A 76 10.34 -23.07 -30.35
C SER A 76 10.58 -22.09 -29.20
N TRP A 77 9.77 -21.04 -29.09
CA TRP A 77 9.84 -20.06 -28.03
C TRP A 77 9.31 -20.61 -26.69
N VAL A 78 8.07 -21.14 -26.68
CA VAL A 78 7.48 -21.81 -25.51
C VAL A 78 8.40 -22.95 -25.04
N ALA A 79 8.96 -23.71 -25.99
CA ALA A 79 9.90 -24.77 -25.67
C ALA A 79 11.17 -24.27 -24.98
N ARG A 80 11.66 -23.07 -25.31
CA ARG A 80 12.82 -22.42 -24.69
C ARG A 80 12.49 -21.88 -23.31
N GLU A 81 11.32 -21.27 -23.12
CA GLU A 81 10.86 -20.78 -21.81
C GLU A 81 10.75 -21.92 -20.80
N ILE A 82 10.12 -23.03 -21.19
CA ILE A 82 10.01 -24.24 -20.36
C ILE A 82 11.41 -24.76 -20.01
N ALA A 83 12.29 -24.89 -21.01
CA ALA A 83 13.64 -25.39 -20.78
C ALA A 83 14.43 -24.49 -19.85
N TYR A 84 14.33 -23.16 -20.03
CA TYR A 84 14.98 -22.17 -19.17
C TYR A 84 14.49 -22.25 -17.73
N PHE A 85 13.17 -22.25 -17.52
CA PHE A 85 12.57 -22.29 -16.19
C PHE A 85 13.00 -23.55 -15.41
N LEU A 86 12.98 -24.72 -16.07
CA LEU A 86 13.39 -25.99 -15.47
C LEU A 86 14.90 -26.10 -15.15
N THR A 87 15.72 -25.12 -15.53
CA THR A 87 17.14 -25.08 -15.10
C THR A 87 17.29 -24.73 -13.62
N GLY A 88 16.34 -23.96 -13.07
CA GLY A 88 16.36 -23.50 -11.68
C GLY A 88 15.17 -23.97 -10.84
N HIS A 89 14.15 -24.57 -11.47
CA HIS A 89 12.90 -24.93 -10.82
C HIS A 89 12.53 -26.41 -11.01
N PRO A 90 11.91 -27.04 -9.99
CA PRO A 90 11.34 -28.37 -10.13
C PRO A 90 10.13 -28.37 -11.07
N ILE A 91 9.79 -29.53 -11.62
CA ILE A 91 8.62 -29.70 -12.48
C ILE A 91 7.29 -29.40 -11.76
N ASP A 92 7.27 -29.50 -10.43
CA ASP A 92 6.08 -29.21 -9.60
C ASP A 92 5.68 -27.72 -9.63
N ASP A 93 6.62 -26.84 -9.99
CA ASP A 93 6.37 -25.39 -10.21
C ASP A 93 5.78 -25.10 -11.60
N VAL A 94 5.58 -26.12 -12.43
CA VAL A 94 4.96 -26.01 -13.76
C VAL A 94 3.50 -26.47 -13.70
N VAL A 95 2.60 -25.63 -14.21
CA VAL A 95 1.16 -25.92 -14.35
C VAL A 95 0.76 -25.82 -15.82
N LEU A 96 -0.01 -26.80 -16.30
CA LEU A 96 -0.47 -26.84 -17.68
C LEU A 96 -1.96 -26.47 -17.76
N ALA A 97 -2.27 -25.44 -18.54
CA ALA A 97 -3.65 -25.11 -18.93
C ALA A 97 -3.92 -25.67 -20.33
N ARG A 98 -4.63 -26.80 -20.43
CA ARG A 98 -4.82 -27.52 -21.70
C ARG A 98 -6.02 -26.99 -22.45
N LEU A 99 -5.79 -26.37 -23.61
CA LEU A 99 -6.86 -25.89 -24.49
C LEU A 99 -7.35 -26.97 -25.47
N ASP A 100 -6.53 -27.98 -25.72
CA ASP A 100 -6.85 -29.11 -26.59
C ASP A 100 -6.25 -30.44 -26.09
N THR A 101 -6.45 -31.49 -26.87
CA THR A 101 -5.98 -32.85 -26.58
C THR A 101 -4.59 -33.14 -27.13
N ALA A 102 -3.76 -32.12 -27.41
CA ALA A 102 -2.42 -32.33 -27.93
C ALA A 102 -1.58 -33.21 -26.99
N GLN A 103 -0.70 -34.03 -27.58
CA GLN A 103 0.18 -34.93 -26.84
C GLN A 103 1.31 -34.14 -26.18
N LEU A 104 1.44 -34.27 -24.86
CA LEU A 104 2.45 -33.57 -24.09
C LEU A 104 3.85 -34.15 -24.32
N PRO A 105 4.90 -33.32 -24.47
CA PRO A 105 6.28 -33.79 -24.42
C PRO A 105 6.62 -34.39 -23.06
N ASP A 106 7.42 -35.46 -23.04
CA ASP A 106 7.81 -36.20 -21.82
C ASP A 106 8.31 -35.30 -20.69
N ARG A 107 9.10 -34.27 -21.04
CA ARG A 107 9.66 -33.28 -20.11
C ARG A 107 8.63 -32.53 -19.25
N ILE A 108 7.38 -32.42 -19.70
CA ILE A 108 6.29 -31.75 -18.97
C ILE A 108 5.08 -32.67 -18.75
N ALA A 109 5.16 -33.94 -19.16
CA ALA A 109 4.03 -34.86 -19.07
C ALA A 109 3.60 -35.15 -17.62
N SER A 110 4.51 -35.01 -16.65
CA SER A 110 4.23 -35.18 -15.23
C SER A 110 3.76 -33.90 -14.51
N ALA A 111 3.76 -32.75 -15.20
CA ALA A 111 3.31 -31.49 -14.60
C ALA A 111 1.80 -31.53 -14.30
N ARG A 112 1.40 -30.81 -13.25
CA ARG A 112 -0.03 -30.68 -12.89
C ARG A 112 -0.78 -30.00 -14.02
N SER A 113 -1.94 -30.52 -14.40
CA SER A 113 -2.71 -29.98 -15.55
C SER A 113 -4.18 -29.80 -15.25
N ILE A 114 -4.78 -28.78 -15.86
CA ILE A 114 -6.21 -28.50 -15.88
C ILE A 114 -6.69 -28.50 -17.34
N ASP A 115 -7.74 -29.25 -17.61
CA ASP A 115 -8.44 -29.18 -18.90
C ASP A 115 -9.28 -27.90 -18.96
N CYS A 116 -8.94 -27.03 -19.91
CA CYS A 116 -9.59 -25.74 -20.17
C CYS A 116 -10.28 -25.73 -21.54
N SER A 117 -10.40 -26.88 -22.22
CA SER A 117 -10.91 -27.00 -23.60
C SER A 117 -12.37 -26.58 -23.76
N GLN A 118 -13.18 -26.67 -22.70
CA GLN A 118 -14.60 -26.28 -22.70
C GLN A 118 -14.83 -24.82 -22.27
N GLY A 119 -13.76 -24.05 -22.05
CA GLY A 119 -13.82 -22.77 -21.36
C GLY A 119 -13.96 -22.93 -19.85
N GLY A 120 -13.50 -21.92 -19.10
CA GLY A 120 -13.36 -21.99 -17.65
C GLY A 120 -12.01 -22.56 -17.21
N GLY A 121 -11.95 -23.04 -15.97
CA GLY A 121 -10.71 -23.55 -15.36
C GLY A 121 -9.91 -22.49 -14.58
N ASP A 122 -10.24 -21.20 -14.71
CA ASP A 122 -9.53 -20.09 -14.04
C ASP A 122 -9.41 -20.29 -12.52
N GLU A 123 -10.49 -20.69 -11.85
CA GLU A 123 -10.49 -20.92 -10.40
C GLU A 123 -9.66 -22.14 -10.00
N ALA A 124 -9.73 -23.21 -10.80
CA ALA A 124 -8.92 -24.41 -10.58
C ALA A 124 -7.43 -24.14 -10.84
N LEU A 125 -7.11 -23.37 -11.88
CA LEU A 125 -5.76 -22.89 -12.16
C LEU A 125 -5.27 -22.00 -11.02
N ALA A 126 -6.08 -21.04 -10.56
CA ALA A 126 -5.74 -20.20 -9.43
C ALA A 126 -5.41 -21.03 -8.18
N GLY A 127 -6.20 -22.07 -7.87
CA GLY A 127 -5.92 -22.99 -6.76
C GLY A 127 -4.67 -23.88 -6.96
N LEU A 128 -4.19 -24.09 -8.18
CA LEU A 128 -2.92 -24.78 -8.44
C LEU A 128 -1.71 -23.85 -8.39
N LEU A 129 -1.87 -22.62 -8.90
CA LEU A 129 -0.88 -21.54 -8.91
C LEU A 129 -0.66 -20.93 -7.54
N CYS A 130 -1.71 -20.98 -6.76
CA CYS A 130 -1.75 -20.66 -5.36
C CYS A 130 -2.13 -21.97 -4.70
N PRO A 131 -1.21 -22.95 -4.61
CA PRO A 131 -1.46 -24.00 -3.63
C PRO A 131 -1.64 -23.20 -2.34
N ASN A 132 -2.88 -23.15 -1.82
CA ASN A 132 -3.21 -22.43 -0.59
C ASN A 132 -2.05 -22.72 0.33
N ALA A 133 -1.24 -21.72 0.66
CA ALA A 133 0.15 -21.95 1.09
C ALA A 133 0.14 -22.77 2.38
N ASP A 134 0.08 -24.10 2.29
CA ASP A 134 -0.92 -24.92 3.01
C ASP A 134 -2.11 -24.08 3.57
N ASP A 135 -3.38 -24.34 3.24
CA ASP A 135 -4.47 -23.74 4.03
C ASP A 135 -4.18 -23.88 5.54
N ALA A 136 -3.48 -24.95 5.94
CA ALA A 136 -2.85 -25.10 7.25
C ALA A 136 -1.78 -24.05 7.60
N ALA A 137 -0.75 -23.72 6.81
CA ALA A 137 0.29 -22.77 7.22
C ALA A 137 -0.19 -21.32 7.30
N VAL A 138 -1.01 -20.84 6.35
CA VAL A 138 -1.66 -19.51 6.48
C VAL A 138 -2.61 -19.49 7.68
N PHE A 139 -3.40 -20.55 7.86
CA PHE A 139 -4.30 -20.68 9.01
C PHE A 139 -3.54 -20.73 10.34
N ASP A 140 -2.48 -21.52 10.42
CA ASP A 140 -1.63 -21.70 11.60
C ASP A 140 -0.92 -20.40 11.94
N HIS A 141 -0.42 -19.69 10.93
CA HIS A 141 0.14 -18.35 11.12
C HIS A 141 -0.91 -17.37 11.64
N ARG A 142 -2.10 -17.30 11.02
CA ARG A 142 -3.21 -16.45 11.52
C ARG A 142 -3.62 -16.83 12.94
N ARG A 143 -3.62 -18.13 13.27
CA ARG A 143 -3.92 -18.65 14.61
C ARG A 143 -2.84 -18.26 15.60
N GLN A 144 -1.57 -18.35 15.23
CA GLN A 144 -0.43 -17.93 16.03
C GLN A 144 -0.48 -16.43 16.31
N VAL A 145 -0.69 -15.60 15.28
CA VAL A 145 -0.83 -14.14 15.43
C VAL A 145 -2.01 -13.81 16.32
N ARG A 146 -3.17 -14.44 16.13
CA ARG A 146 -4.35 -14.22 16.99
C ARG A 146 -4.08 -14.59 18.45
N ARG A 147 -3.39 -15.71 18.68
CA ARG A 147 -3.02 -16.14 20.04
C ARG A 147 -2.09 -15.13 20.68
N ALA A 148 -1.02 -14.75 20.00
CA ALA A 148 -0.05 -13.78 20.51
C ALA A 148 -0.68 -12.40 20.76
N SER A 149 -1.57 -11.94 19.86
CA SER A 149 -2.30 -10.68 20.06
C SER A 149 -3.25 -10.74 21.25
N ALA A 150 -3.91 -11.89 21.47
CA ALA A 150 -4.79 -12.07 22.63
C ALA A 150 -4.00 -12.11 23.95
N GLU A 151 -2.84 -12.77 23.96
CA GLU A 151 -1.92 -12.76 25.10
C GLU A 151 -1.45 -11.32 25.41
N ALA A 152 -1.06 -10.55 24.40
CA ALA A 152 -0.66 -9.14 24.57
C ALA A 152 -1.80 -8.27 25.12
N ALA A 153 -3.03 -8.47 24.62
CA ALA A 153 -4.21 -7.77 25.10
C ALA A 153 -4.51 -8.08 26.58
N ILE A 154 -4.41 -9.35 26.99
CA ILE A 154 -4.59 -9.77 28.39
C ILE A 154 -3.49 -9.15 29.26
N GLY A 155 -2.24 -9.19 28.79
CA GLY A 155 -1.10 -8.54 29.42
C GLY A 155 -1.45 -7.11 29.79
N LEU A 156 -1.79 -6.29 28.78
CA LEU A 156 -2.12 -4.86 28.92
C LEU A 156 -3.23 -4.56 29.94
N THR A 157 -4.16 -5.48 30.20
CA THR A 157 -5.19 -5.27 31.23
C THR A 157 -4.66 -5.40 32.67
N HIS A 158 -3.52 -6.08 32.86
CA HIS A 158 -2.89 -6.32 34.17
C HIS A 158 -1.55 -5.57 34.35
N GLY A 159 -1.16 -4.73 33.38
CA GLY A 159 0.16 -4.08 33.32
C GLY A 159 0.83 -4.31 31.96
N ARG A 160 1.97 -3.68 31.68
CA ARG A 160 2.66 -3.93 30.41
C ARG A 160 3.39 -5.28 30.47
N ASP A 161 2.89 -6.29 29.76
CA ASP A 161 3.59 -7.58 29.55
C ASP A 161 4.48 -7.48 28.29
N GLU A 162 5.76 -7.17 28.50
CA GLU A 162 6.73 -7.03 27.42
C GLU A 162 6.97 -8.35 26.67
N GLU A 163 6.90 -9.49 27.36
CA GLU A 163 7.15 -10.79 26.74
C GLU A 163 6.04 -11.15 25.76
N ALA A 164 4.78 -10.87 26.12
CA ALA A 164 3.65 -11.04 25.21
C ALA A 164 3.75 -10.14 23.96
N ILE A 165 4.20 -8.89 24.11
CA ILE A 165 4.45 -7.99 22.99
C ILE A 165 5.55 -8.53 22.07
N VAL A 166 6.65 -9.05 22.64
CA VAL A 166 7.74 -9.67 21.86
C VAL A 166 7.25 -10.91 21.10
N ARG A 167 6.44 -11.78 21.72
CA ARG A 167 5.84 -12.93 21.02
C ARG A 167 4.94 -12.49 19.87
N TRP A 168 4.17 -11.41 20.05
CA TRP A 168 3.33 -10.86 18.98
C TRP A 168 4.15 -10.26 17.85
N GLN A 169 5.21 -9.50 18.17
CA GLN A 169 6.17 -9.00 17.20
C GLN A 169 6.79 -10.14 16.38
N GLN A 170 7.30 -11.18 17.05
CA GLN A 170 7.88 -12.35 16.39
C GLN A 170 6.87 -13.04 15.48
N ALA A 171 5.62 -13.22 15.95
CA ALA A 171 4.57 -13.82 15.14
C ALA A 171 4.23 -12.99 13.90
N LEU A 172 4.25 -11.66 13.96
CA LEU A 172 3.95 -10.80 12.80
C LEU A 172 5.11 -10.69 11.81
N LEU A 173 6.35 -10.72 12.31
CA LEU A 173 7.55 -10.45 11.52
C LEU A 173 8.35 -11.72 11.15
N SER A 174 7.82 -12.91 11.45
CA SER A 174 8.48 -14.18 11.09
C SER A 174 8.47 -14.49 9.59
N PRO A 175 7.42 -14.17 8.79
CA PRO A 175 7.45 -14.50 7.37
C PRO A 175 8.34 -13.53 6.58
N ASP A 176 9.08 -14.06 5.61
CA ASP A 176 9.95 -13.26 4.73
C ASP A 176 9.13 -12.55 3.64
N MET A 177 9.06 -11.22 3.72
CA MET A 177 8.35 -10.39 2.74
C MET A 177 9.03 -10.33 1.36
N ALA A 178 10.32 -10.69 1.26
CA ALA A 178 11.04 -10.76 -0.01
C ALA A 178 10.71 -12.05 -0.81
N ASP A 179 10.21 -13.06 -0.11
CA ASP A 179 9.71 -14.30 -0.70
C ASP A 179 8.22 -14.15 -1.07
N ALA A 180 7.90 -14.27 -2.36
CA ALA A 180 6.53 -14.12 -2.87
C ALA A 180 5.54 -15.13 -2.27
N ALA A 181 6.02 -16.31 -1.85
CA ALA A 181 5.21 -17.32 -1.18
C ALA A 181 4.83 -16.90 0.25
N GLN A 182 5.76 -16.26 0.95
CA GLN A 182 5.57 -15.81 2.34
C GLN A 182 5.00 -14.39 2.47
N GLU A 183 5.12 -13.55 1.45
CA GLU A 183 4.52 -12.21 1.42
C GLU A 183 3.01 -12.28 1.74
N GLY A 184 2.29 -13.24 1.14
CA GLY A 184 0.89 -13.46 1.47
C GLY A 184 0.65 -13.81 2.94
N ILE A 185 1.50 -14.67 3.52
CA ILE A 185 1.42 -15.07 4.93
C ILE A 185 1.65 -13.85 5.85
N ALA A 186 2.66 -13.03 5.55
CA ALA A 186 2.95 -11.79 6.27
C ALA A 186 1.76 -10.82 6.26
N LEU A 187 1.17 -10.57 5.09
CA LEU A 187 0.00 -9.69 4.95
C LEU A 187 -1.22 -10.26 5.69
N ALA A 188 -1.46 -11.56 5.57
CA ALA A 188 -2.52 -12.27 6.28
C ALA A 188 -2.37 -12.19 7.81
N GLY A 189 -1.14 -12.17 8.32
CA GLY A 189 -0.83 -11.95 9.73
C GLY A 189 -1.28 -10.57 10.21
N PHE A 190 -0.86 -9.51 9.54
CA PHE A 190 -1.28 -8.13 9.86
C PHE A 190 -2.79 -7.91 9.69
N GLU A 191 -3.39 -8.49 8.64
CA GLU A 191 -4.85 -8.51 8.48
C GLU A 191 -5.52 -9.13 9.71
N ARG A 192 -5.03 -10.27 10.19
CA ARG A 192 -5.65 -10.97 11.31
C ARG A 192 -5.48 -10.21 12.62
N ALA A 193 -4.33 -9.55 12.83
CA ALA A 193 -4.10 -8.64 13.94
C ALA A 193 -5.09 -7.46 13.92
N GLY A 194 -5.27 -6.81 12.76
CA GLY A 194 -6.27 -5.74 12.59
C GLY A 194 -7.70 -6.22 12.81
N GLN A 195 -8.03 -7.44 12.35
CA GLN A 195 -9.33 -8.05 12.61
C GLN A 195 -9.54 -8.30 14.10
N HIS A 196 -8.53 -8.80 14.82
CA HIS A 196 -8.61 -9.02 16.26
C HIS A 196 -8.84 -7.70 17.01
N LEU A 197 -8.17 -6.61 16.60
CA LEU A 197 -8.38 -5.28 17.15
C LEU A 197 -9.84 -4.81 17.00
N CYS A 198 -10.43 -5.00 15.82
CA CYS A 198 -11.85 -4.70 15.58
C CYS A 198 -12.82 -5.64 16.35
N GLU A 199 -12.39 -6.86 16.70
CA GLU A 199 -13.16 -7.80 17.52
C GLU A 199 -13.13 -7.46 19.02
N MET A 200 -12.15 -6.66 19.48
CA MET A 200 -12.01 -6.23 20.88
C MET A 200 -12.89 -5.03 21.24
N ASP A 201 -13.26 -4.21 20.23
CA ASP A 201 -14.09 -3.02 20.36
C ASP A 201 -15.57 -3.37 20.61
N LEU A 202 -15.83 -3.96 21.78
CA LEU A 202 -17.14 -4.47 22.20
C LEU A 202 -17.76 -3.52 23.25
N PRO A 203 -18.88 -2.85 22.95
CA PRO A 203 -19.62 -2.08 23.95
C PRO A 203 -20.25 -3.02 24.98
N GLY A 204 -19.90 -2.87 26.26
CA GLY A 204 -20.45 -3.63 27.39
C GLY A 204 -20.06 -3.03 28.75
N GLU A 205 -20.77 -3.43 29.82
CA GLU A 205 -20.45 -3.02 31.20
C GLU A 205 -19.01 -3.46 31.55
N GLY A 206 -18.10 -2.50 31.74
CA GLY A 206 -16.63 -2.71 31.71
C GLY A 206 -15.90 -1.99 30.57
N ALA A 207 -16.62 -1.21 29.75
CA ALA A 207 -16.16 -0.50 28.55
C ALA A 207 -14.89 0.33 28.71
N HIS A 208 -14.59 0.84 29.91
CA HIS A 208 -13.44 1.73 30.10
C HIS A 208 -12.11 0.98 29.95
N TRP A 209 -11.93 -0.16 30.64
CA TRP A 209 -10.69 -0.94 30.59
C TRP A 209 -10.45 -1.60 29.23
N THR A 210 -11.53 -2.05 28.59
CA THR A 210 -11.48 -2.60 27.23
C THR A 210 -11.14 -1.54 26.20
N ALA A 211 -11.64 -0.31 26.35
CA ALA A 211 -11.25 0.80 25.49
C ALA A 211 -9.76 1.16 25.63
N VAL A 212 -9.23 1.21 26.86
CA VAL A 212 -7.79 1.47 27.10
C VAL A 212 -6.93 0.37 26.50
N ALA A 213 -7.26 -0.91 26.73
CA ALA A 213 -6.52 -2.03 26.16
C ALA A 213 -6.56 -2.03 24.61
N THR A 214 -7.73 -1.78 24.01
CA THR A 214 -7.88 -1.70 22.55
C THR A 214 -7.08 -0.54 21.96
N HIS A 215 -7.09 0.62 22.62
CA HIS A 215 -6.27 1.76 22.23
C HIS A 215 -4.78 1.44 22.29
N SER A 216 -4.29 0.87 23.39
CA SER A 216 -2.89 0.45 23.56
C SER A 216 -2.50 -0.60 22.52
N MET A 217 -3.37 -1.58 22.23
CA MET A 217 -3.14 -2.58 21.18
C MET A 217 -3.02 -1.94 19.79
N ALA A 218 -3.83 -0.93 19.49
CA ALA A 218 -3.73 -0.19 18.22
C ALA A 218 -2.39 0.55 18.09
N LEU A 219 -1.91 1.14 19.19
CA LEU A 219 -0.61 1.81 19.24
C LEU A 219 0.56 0.84 19.07
N ILE A 220 0.51 -0.31 19.76
CA ILE A 220 1.52 -1.37 19.62
C ILE A 220 1.54 -1.89 18.18
N LEU A 221 0.37 -2.25 17.63
CA LEU A 221 0.29 -2.74 16.25
C LEU A 221 0.84 -1.72 15.24
N GLY A 222 0.64 -0.42 15.48
CA GLY A 222 1.19 0.64 14.63
C GLY A 222 2.72 0.68 14.69
N GLU A 223 3.30 0.49 15.88
CA GLU A 223 4.75 0.39 16.05
C GLU A 223 5.33 -0.87 15.40
N LEU A 224 4.65 -2.02 15.53
CA LEU A 224 5.03 -3.26 14.86
C LEU A 224 4.95 -3.12 13.33
N LEU A 225 3.96 -2.39 12.82
CA LEU A 225 3.86 -2.06 11.40
C LEU A 225 5.00 -1.14 10.93
N ALA A 226 5.39 -0.14 11.73
CA ALA A 226 6.55 0.70 11.44
C ALA A 226 7.84 -0.14 11.37
N LEU A 227 8.08 -1.03 12.33
CA LEU A 227 9.21 -1.97 12.30
C LEU A 227 9.17 -2.85 11.04
N ALA A 228 7.99 -3.35 10.66
CA ALA A 228 7.82 -4.14 9.45
C ALA A 228 8.21 -3.35 8.19
N ILE A 229 7.77 -2.10 8.07
CA ILE A 229 8.09 -1.20 6.95
C ILE A 229 9.61 -0.94 6.86
N LEU A 230 10.26 -0.70 8.00
CA LEU A 230 11.71 -0.51 8.06
C LEU A 230 12.50 -1.77 7.64
N ARG A 231 11.96 -2.96 7.91
CA ARG A 231 12.55 -4.23 7.44
C ARG A 231 12.31 -4.44 5.96
N HIS A 232 11.11 -4.12 5.46
CA HIS A 232 10.77 -4.27 4.05
C HIS A 232 9.67 -3.28 3.61
N PRO A 233 9.93 -2.37 2.64
CA PRO A 233 8.99 -1.32 2.24
C PRO A 233 7.59 -1.81 1.83
N ARG A 234 7.48 -3.02 1.25
CA ARG A 234 6.18 -3.63 0.90
C ARG A 234 5.19 -3.74 2.06
N TYR A 235 5.62 -3.74 3.32
CA TYR A 235 4.67 -3.71 4.45
C TYR A 235 3.83 -2.42 4.48
N ALA A 236 4.22 -1.36 3.77
CA ALA A 236 3.43 -0.13 3.67
C ALA A 236 2.02 -0.38 3.08
N GLN A 237 1.86 -1.43 2.26
CA GLN A 237 0.56 -1.83 1.71
C GLN A 237 -0.44 -2.22 2.80
N VAL A 238 0.01 -2.67 3.98
CA VAL A 238 -0.86 -2.97 5.13
C VAL A 238 -1.55 -1.71 5.62
N GLY A 239 -0.83 -0.59 5.72
CA GLY A 239 -1.41 0.70 6.13
C GLY A 239 -2.45 1.19 5.13
N ALA A 240 -2.16 1.09 3.83
CA ALA A 240 -3.12 1.40 2.77
C ALA A 240 -4.37 0.49 2.86
N GLU A 241 -4.18 -0.81 3.11
CA GLU A 241 -5.29 -1.76 3.25
C GLU A 241 -6.16 -1.47 4.48
N PHE A 242 -5.59 -1.04 5.60
CA PHE A 242 -6.36 -0.60 6.77
C PHE A 242 -7.26 0.60 6.45
N VAL A 243 -6.78 1.55 5.66
CA VAL A 243 -7.59 2.69 5.17
C VAL A 243 -8.66 2.23 4.19
N ARG A 244 -8.38 1.26 3.31
CA ARG A 244 -9.38 0.73 2.37
C ARG A 244 -10.46 -0.11 3.05
N ARG A 245 -10.11 -0.91 4.05
CA ARG A 245 -11.08 -1.70 4.82
C ARG A 245 -12.08 -0.83 5.54
N ASP A 246 -11.65 0.36 5.95
CA ASP A 246 -12.57 1.35 6.49
C ASP A 246 -13.71 1.69 5.51
N LEU A 247 -13.35 1.95 4.25
CA LEU A 247 -14.32 2.19 3.17
C LEU A 247 -15.26 1.01 2.97
N ALA A 248 -14.68 -0.20 2.86
CA ALA A 248 -15.44 -1.40 2.62
C ALA A 248 -16.39 -1.70 3.79
N ALA A 249 -15.94 -1.55 5.04
CA ALA A 249 -16.75 -1.81 6.23
C ALA A 249 -17.92 -0.83 6.36
N ALA A 250 -17.74 0.43 5.96
CA ALA A 250 -18.83 1.41 5.90
C ALA A 250 -19.89 1.05 4.85
N SER A 251 -19.49 0.42 3.74
CA SER A 251 -20.37 0.10 2.61
C SER A 251 -21.01 -1.30 2.66
N GLN A 252 -20.29 -2.33 3.14
CA GLN A 252 -20.70 -3.75 3.10
C GLN A 252 -20.06 -4.58 4.24
N PRO A 253 -20.62 -4.57 5.46
CA PRO A 253 -20.14 -5.42 6.54
C PRO A 253 -20.32 -6.92 6.23
N ARG A 254 -19.25 -7.72 6.37
CA ARG A 254 -19.29 -9.18 6.11
C ARG A 254 -20.33 -9.88 7.00
N PHE A 255 -21.14 -10.77 6.41
CA PHE A 255 -22.21 -11.50 7.12
C PHE A 255 -21.74 -12.21 8.39
N LEU A 256 -20.57 -12.87 8.37
CA LEU A 256 -20.03 -13.55 9.55
C LEU A 256 -19.69 -12.57 10.69
N THR A 257 -19.20 -11.37 10.36
CA THR A 257 -18.95 -10.31 11.33
C THR A 257 -20.25 -9.83 11.94
N LEU A 258 -21.27 -9.57 11.12
CA LEU A 258 -22.61 -9.19 11.59
C LEU A 258 -23.26 -10.28 12.45
N ARG A 259 -23.20 -11.55 12.02
CA ARG A 259 -23.76 -12.69 12.75
C ARG A 259 -23.09 -12.86 14.11
N ASN A 260 -21.76 -12.85 14.17
CA ASN A 260 -21.04 -13.00 15.44
C ASN A 260 -21.33 -11.84 16.40
N ARG A 261 -21.56 -10.63 15.87
CA ARG A 261 -21.98 -9.46 16.66
C ARG A 261 -23.42 -9.57 17.13
N ALA A 262 -24.34 -9.98 16.26
CA ALA A 262 -25.74 -10.22 16.61
C ALA A 262 -25.86 -11.30 17.71
N LEU A 263 -25.08 -12.38 17.62
CA LEU A 263 -25.00 -13.42 18.65
C LEU A 263 -24.48 -12.91 20.01
N ARG A 264 -23.76 -11.78 20.01
CA ARG A 264 -23.26 -11.09 21.22
C ARG A 264 -24.15 -9.91 21.64
N GLY A 265 -25.31 -9.71 21.00
CA GLY A 265 -26.23 -8.61 21.30
C GLY A 265 -25.77 -7.23 20.78
N GLN A 266 -24.90 -7.19 19.77
CA GLN A 266 -24.27 -5.95 19.30
C GLN A 266 -24.86 -5.48 17.97
N GLY A 267 -25.53 -4.32 17.99
CA GLY A 267 -26.21 -3.75 16.80
C GLY A 267 -25.37 -2.81 15.93
N MET A 268 -24.33 -2.18 16.48
CA MET A 268 -23.52 -1.21 15.73
C MET A 268 -22.40 -1.91 14.94
N PRO A 269 -21.98 -1.42 13.76
CA PRO A 269 -20.77 -1.89 13.08
C PRO A 269 -19.52 -1.62 13.95
N PRO A 270 -18.46 -2.46 13.84
CA PRO A 270 -17.20 -2.23 14.56
C PRO A 270 -16.57 -0.89 14.15
N SER A 271 -16.03 -0.14 15.11
CA SER A 271 -15.27 1.07 14.79
C SER A 271 -13.94 0.67 14.16
N THR A 272 -13.80 0.93 12.87
CA THR A 272 -12.53 0.82 12.12
C THR A 272 -11.53 1.92 12.48
N THR A 273 -11.90 2.84 13.37
CA THR A 273 -11.03 3.95 13.80
C THR A 273 -9.72 3.46 14.39
N HIS A 274 -9.72 2.31 15.06
CA HIS A 274 -8.49 1.70 15.58
C HIS A 274 -7.53 1.24 14.47
N LEU A 275 -8.02 0.85 13.30
CA LEU A 275 -7.16 0.56 12.14
C LEU A 275 -6.52 1.84 11.59
N LEU A 276 -7.29 2.94 11.53
CA LEU A 276 -6.76 4.25 11.13
C LEU A 276 -5.74 4.77 12.15
N LEU A 277 -5.98 4.55 13.44
CA LEU A 277 -5.04 4.84 14.52
C LEU A 277 -3.74 4.04 14.35
N THR A 278 -3.83 2.74 14.08
CA THR A 278 -2.65 1.90 13.80
C THR A 278 -1.83 2.42 12.62
N ALA A 279 -2.47 2.78 11.49
CA ALA A 279 -1.78 3.32 10.33
C ALA A 279 -1.12 4.68 10.61
N ALA A 280 -1.84 5.59 11.29
CA ALA A 280 -1.29 6.87 11.69
C ALA A 280 -0.12 6.72 12.67
N ARG A 281 -0.16 5.70 13.57
CA ARG A 281 0.89 5.46 14.55
C ARG A 281 2.14 4.93 13.88
N ALA A 282 1.98 4.06 12.88
CA ALA A 282 3.09 3.60 12.07
C ALA A 282 3.80 4.78 11.39
N ALA A 283 3.03 5.69 10.77
CA ALA A 283 3.58 6.89 10.14
C ALA A 283 4.27 7.83 11.14
N GLU A 284 3.70 8.02 12.34
CA GLU A 284 4.32 8.80 13.42
C GLU A 284 5.69 8.25 13.79
N LYS A 285 5.80 6.92 13.94
CA LYS A 285 7.06 6.25 14.29
C LYS A 285 8.08 6.29 13.16
N LEU A 286 7.65 6.10 11.92
CA LEU A 286 8.52 6.30 10.76
C LEU A 286 9.02 7.75 10.69
N ALA A 287 8.21 8.75 11.03
CA ALA A 287 8.68 10.14 11.08
C ALA A 287 9.74 10.40 12.17
N GLU A 288 9.78 9.59 13.23
CA GLU A 288 10.84 9.65 14.26
C GLU A 288 12.15 9.04 13.75
N VAL A 289 12.09 7.84 13.17
CA VAL A 289 13.30 7.04 12.92
C VAL A 289 13.79 7.04 11.47
N ALA A 290 12.87 7.17 10.51
CA ALA A 290 13.17 7.11 9.08
C ALA A 290 12.19 8.01 8.31
N PRO A 291 12.31 9.35 8.43
CA PRO A 291 11.32 10.27 7.90
C PRO A 291 11.16 10.20 6.38
N GLY A 292 12.06 9.55 5.63
CA GLY A 292 11.90 9.26 4.19
C GLY A 292 10.91 8.16 3.85
N GLU A 293 10.61 7.28 4.81
CA GLU A 293 9.71 6.12 4.62
C GLU A 293 8.24 6.45 4.89
N VAL A 294 7.92 7.69 5.29
CA VAL A 294 6.54 8.12 5.54
C VAL A 294 5.82 8.37 4.23
N ASP A 295 4.80 7.56 3.93
CA ASP A 295 3.88 7.77 2.80
C ASP A 295 2.92 8.94 3.09
N LEU A 296 3.16 10.10 2.47
CA LEU A 296 2.31 11.28 2.62
C LEU A 296 0.93 11.11 1.97
N SER A 297 0.82 10.27 0.93
CA SER A 297 -0.45 9.96 0.28
C SER A 297 -1.34 9.13 1.20
N LEU A 298 -0.75 8.23 2.00
CA LEU A 298 -1.47 7.52 3.07
C LEU A 298 -2.02 8.48 4.13
N LEU A 299 -1.24 9.46 4.57
CA LEU A 299 -1.70 10.48 5.54
C LEU A 299 -2.85 11.32 4.98
N ALA A 300 -2.75 11.75 3.72
CA ALA A 300 -3.84 12.46 3.05
C ALA A 300 -5.11 11.61 2.96
N ALA A 301 -4.97 10.32 2.62
CA ALA A 301 -6.09 9.39 2.55
C ALA A 301 -6.72 9.15 3.95
N LEU A 302 -5.91 9.04 5.00
CA LEU A 302 -6.40 8.93 6.38
C LEU A 302 -7.26 10.14 6.77
N LEU A 303 -6.76 11.36 6.53
CA LEU A 303 -7.48 12.59 6.86
C LEU A 303 -8.77 12.73 6.05
N GLU A 304 -8.74 12.35 4.76
CA GLU A 304 -9.94 12.32 3.94
C GLU A 304 -11.03 11.42 4.53
N ARG A 305 -10.66 10.25 5.06
CA ARG A 305 -11.61 9.35 5.71
C ARG A 305 -12.11 9.89 7.05
N LEU A 306 -11.23 10.52 7.83
CA LEU A 306 -11.61 11.12 9.10
C LEU A 306 -12.55 12.32 8.92
N ASP A 307 -12.33 13.13 7.88
CA ASP A 307 -13.19 14.26 7.55
C ASP A 307 -14.58 13.84 7.06
N ALA A 308 -14.69 12.66 6.43
CA ALA A 308 -15.97 12.11 5.99
C ALA A 308 -16.84 11.56 7.14
N ARG A 309 -16.34 11.56 8.38
CA ARG A 309 -17.01 11.01 9.56
C ARG A 309 -17.52 12.10 10.48
N ALA A 310 -18.57 11.77 11.24
CA ALA A 310 -18.99 12.60 12.37
C ALA A 310 -17.87 12.69 13.41
N GLU A 311 -17.68 13.87 13.96
CA GLU A 311 -16.58 14.15 14.87
C GLU A 311 -16.68 13.32 16.17
N SER A 312 -15.55 12.81 16.64
CA SER A 312 -15.46 12.07 17.90
C SER A 312 -14.06 12.15 18.49
N THR A 313 -13.92 11.85 19.80
CA THR A 313 -12.62 11.83 20.47
C THR A 313 -11.60 10.91 19.78
N PRO A 314 -11.93 9.66 19.39
CA PRO A 314 -11.00 8.81 18.66
C PRO A 314 -10.52 9.43 17.33
N ILE A 315 -11.42 10.07 16.57
CA ILE A 315 -11.06 10.76 15.32
C ILE A 315 -10.08 11.90 15.59
N ARG A 316 -10.33 12.71 16.63
CA ARG A 316 -9.39 13.78 17.03
C ARG A 316 -8.02 13.22 17.39
N VAL A 317 -7.95 12.09 18.11
CA VAL A 317 -6.67 11.45 18.46
C VAL A 317 -5.89 11.01 17.21
N VAL A 318 -6.55 10.37 16.24
CA VAL A 318 -5.90 10.00 14.98
C VAL A 318 -5.42 11.25 14.23
N ALA A 319 -6.26 12.27 14.11
CA ALA A 319 -5.92 13.53 13.45
C ALA A 319 -4.72 14.24 14.12
N MET A 320 -4.69 14.31 15.46
CA MET A 320 -3.56 14.88 16.21
C MET A 320 -2.27 14.11 15.93
N MET A 321 -2.33 12.78 15.85
CA MET A 321 -1.14 11.96 15.57
C MET A 321 -0.62 12.14 14.14
N ILE A 322 -1.52 12.27 13.16
CA ILE A 322 -1.15 12.67 11.79
C ILE A 322 -0.54 14.07 11.82
N GLY A 323 -1.11 15.00 12.59
CA GLY A 323 -0.53 16.31 12.81
C GLY A 323 0.88 16.26 13.38
N ARG A 324 1.14 15.43 14.39
CA ARG A 324 2.49 15.21 14.95
C ARG A 324 3.48 14.71 13.90
N THR A 325 3.03 13.76 13.08
CA THR A 325 3.80 13.25 11.95
C THR A 325 4.15 14.36 10.96
N LEU A 326 3.17 15.14 10.51
CA LEU A 326 3.39 16.23 9.56
C LEU A 326 4.25 17.36 10.14
N GLY A 327 4.10 17.67 11.44
CA GLY A 327 4.93 18.64 12.15
C GLY A 327 6.40 18.25 12.11
N ARG A 328 6.74 16.96 12.32
CA ARG A 328 8.11 16.45 12.20
C ARG A 328 8.65 16.48 10.77
N LEU A 329 7.78 16.35 9.78
CA LEU A 329 8.15 16.33 8.37
C LEU A 329 8.10 17.70 7.70
N ARG A 330 7.65 18.76 8.37
CA ARG A 330 7.30 20.06 7.76
C ARG A 330 8.43 20.73 6.96
N GLU A 331 9.69 20.46 7.30
CA GLU A 331 10.85 20.98 6.56
C GLU A 331 11.02 20.31 5.18
N ARG A 332 10.28 19.23 4.93
CA ARG A 332 10.23 18.57 3.61
C ARG A 332 9.19 19.27 2.72
N PRO A 333 9.54 19.66 1.49
CA PRO A 333 8.64 20.39 0.60
C PRO A 333 7.26 19.73 0.40
N ALA A 334 7.22 18.40 0.26
CA ALA A 334 5.96 17.67 0.06
C ALA A 334 5.07 17.68 1.31
N ALA A 335 5.63 17.64 2.52
CA ALA A 335 4.86 17.70 3.76
C ALA A 335 4.35 19.11 4.03
N ALA A 336 5.17 20.14 3.77
CA ALA A 336 4.73 21.54 3.79
C ALA A 336 3.56 21.76 2.82
N LEU A 337 3.70 21.31 1.57
CA LEU A 337 2.63 21.39 0.57
C LEU A 337 1.35 20.68 1.02
N LEU A 338 1.47 19.47 1.60
CA LEU A 338 0.32 18.75 2.14
C LEU A 338 -0.36 19.53 3.27
N LEU A 339 0.40 20.08 4.23
CA LEU A 339 -0.15 20.96 5.28
C LEU A 339 -0.91 22.13 4.67
N HIS A 340 -0.33 22.79 3.66
CA HIS A 340 -0.99 23.86 2.93
C HIS A 340 -2.30 23.42 2.29
N ALA A 341 -2.32 22.30 1.57
CA ALA A 341 -3.53 21.80 0.93
C ALA A 341 -4.62 21.38 1.94
N LEU A 342 -4.23 20.82 3.09
CA LEU A 342 -5.16 20.47 4.18
C LEU A 342 -5.84 21.70 4.79
N LEU A 343 -5.18 22.86 4.80
CA LEU A 343 -5.79 24.12 5.23
C LEU A 343 -7.00 24.50 4.35
N TRP A 344 -6.96 24.17 3.05
CA TRP A 344 -8.02 24.48 2.10
C TRP A 344 -9.24 23.56 2.20
N ARG A 345 -9.03 22.29 2.56
CA ARG A 345 -10.06 21.22 2.51
C ARG A 345 -11.22 21.39 3.50
N ARG A 346 -11.17 22.37 4.41
CA ARG A 346 -12.15 22.71 5.48
C ARG A 346 -12.60 21.58 6.43
N GLY A 347 -12.13 20.35 6.23
CA GLY A 347 -12.46 19.19 7.06
C GLY A 347 -11.99 19.36 8.51
N HIS A 348 -12.77 18.85 9.46
CA HIS A 348 -12.46 19.01 10.89
C HIS A 348 -11.18 18.26 11.28
N ALA A 349 -11.00 17.01 10.81
CA ALA A 349 -9.80 16.23 11.11
C ALA A 349 -8.57 16.83 10.43
N SER A 350 -8.70 17.31 9.18
CA SER A 350 -7.64 18.04 8.48
C SER A 350 -7.20 19.29 9.25
N ARG A 351 -8.15 20.12 9.72
CA ARG A 351 -7.83 21.30 10.55
C ARG A 351 -7.17 20.93 11.87
N GLN A 352 -7.67 19.90 12.55
CA GLN A 352 -7.07 19.41 13.78
C GLN A 352 -5.63 18.93 13.56
N ALA A 353 -5.36 18.19 12.48
CA ALA A 353 -4.04 17.71 12.14
C ALA A 353 -3.08 18.87 11.86
N VAL A 354 -3.50 19.86 11.08
CA VAL A 354 -2.64 21.03 10.82
C VAL A 354 -2.42 21.83 12.11
N ALA A 355 -3.44 22.09 12.92
CA ALA A 355 -3.27 22.74 14.23
C ALA A 355 -2.24 22.01 15.10
N THR A 356 -2.32 20.69 15.19
CA THR A 356 -1.33 19.90 15.94
C THR A 356 0.05 19.94 15.29
N ALA A 357 0.18 19.87 13.96
CA ALA A 357 1.47 19.97 13.27
C ALA A 357 2.21 21.28 13.59
N THR A 358 1.45 22.36 13.80
CA THR A 358 2.00 23.65 14.21
C THR A 358 2.32 23.75 15.71
N ALA A 359 1.77 22.88 16.55
CA ALA A 359 2.10 22.82 17.98
C ALA A 359 3.30 21.92 18.28
N VAL A 360 3.67 21.01 17.36
CA VAL A 360 4.76 20.04 17.51
C VAL A 360 6.10 20.75 17.62
N GLY A 361 6.65 20.76 18.83
CA GLY A 361 7.78 21.60 19.26
C GLY A 361 7.53 22.29 20.60
N ILE A 362 6.28 22.26 21.10
CA ILE A 362 5.89 22.65 22.46
C ILE A 362 5.77 21.43 23.39
N ASP A 363 5.73 20.22 22.82
CA ASP A 363 5.70 18.98 23.59
C ASP A 363 6.93 18.95 24.53
N GLY A 364 6.65 18.85 25.83
CA GLY A 364 7.65 18.95 26.90
C GLY A 364 8.65 17.78 26.91
N ASP A 365 9.47 17.72 27.95
CA ASP A 365 10.56 16.73 28.16
C ASP A 365 10.12 15.24 28.16
N ASP A 366 8.84 14.95 27.92
CA ASP A 366 8.31 13.59 27.78
C ASP A 366 8.75 13.04 26.42
N GLY A 367 9.90 12.37 26.41
CA GLY A 367 10.48 11.75 25.23
C GLY A 367 9.53 10.82 24.46
N PRO A 368 9.91 10.38 23.25
CA PRO A 368 9.05 9.57 22.39
C PRO A 368 8.63 8.27 23.07
N LEU A 369 7.32 8.08 23.26
CA LEU A 369 6.76 6.85 23.82
C LEU A 369 6.96 5.70 22.84
N SER A 370 7.68 4.64 23.21
CA SER A 370 7.87 3.42 22.42
C SER A 370 7.43 2.16 23.20
N PHE A 371 6.75 1.25 22.51
CA PHE A 371 6.17 0.03 23.07
C PHE A 371 7.06 -1.20 22.88
N THR A 372 8.10 -1.12 22.05
CA THR A 372 9.05 -2.20 21.77
C THR A 372 10.47 -1.71 22.03
N ALA A 373 11.33 -2.61 22.53
CA ALA A 373 12.74 -2.30 22.74
C ALA A 373 13.46 -1.96 21.42
N GLU A 374 13.09 -2.62 20.31
CA GLU A 374 13.67 -2.36 18.99
C GLU A 374 13.36 -0.94 18.50
N MET A 375 12.13 -0.45 18.66
CA MET A 375 11.79 0.92 18.29
C MET A 375 12.43 1.95 19.22
N THR A 376 12.51 1.68 20.53
CA THR A 376 13.25 2.55 21.47
C THR A 376 14.69 2.74 20.98
N ARG A 377 15.40 1.65 20.69
CA ARG A 377 16.76 1.69 20.15
C ARG A 377 16.86 2.50 18.85
N LEU A 378 15.98 2.25 17.88
CA LEU A 378 15.97 2.98 16.61
C LEU A 378 15.69 4.48 16.80
N THR A 379 14.86 4.84 17.77
CA THR A 379 14.55 6.24 18.09
C THR A 379 15.73 6.94 18.75
N GLU A 380 16.43 6.26 19.66
CA GLU A 380 17.66 6.75 20.26
C GLU A 380 18.77 6.94 19.21
N GLU A 381 18.91 6.00 18.27
CA GLU A 381 19.87 6.06 17.16
C GLU A 381 19.56 7.20 16.17
N ALA A 382 18.29 7.48 15.91
CA ALA A 382 17.87 8.59 15.05
C ALA A 382 18.15 9.97 15.67
N GLY A 383 18.28 10.03 17.00
CA GLY A 383 18.50 11.27 17.74
C GLY A 383 17.25 12.13 17.89
N PRO A 384 17.37 13.29 18.57
CA PRO A 384 16.25 14.19 18.76
C PRO A 384 15.79 14.77 17.41
N ALA A 385 14.47 14.89 17.24
CA ALA A 385 13.90 15.57 16.08
C ALA A 385 14.40 17.03 16.04
N CYS A 386 14.69 17.51 14.83
CA CYS A 386 15.08 18.91 14.63
C CYS A 386 13.94 19.82 15.15
N PRO A 387 14.23 20.84 15.98
CA PRO A 387 13.22 21.79 16.42
C PRO A 387 12.59 22.52 15.23
N PRO A 388 11.38 23.09 15.39
CA PRO A 388 10.73 23.83 14.31
C PRO A 388 11.56 25.00 13.81
N ASP A 389 11.47 25.28 12.50
CA ASP A 389 11.87 26.59 12.00
C ASP A 389 11.08 27.68 12.73
N SER A 390 11.83 28.47 13.51
CA SER A 390 11.30 29.59 14.28
C SER A 390 10.55 30.61 13.41
N ALA A 391 10.93 30.77 12.14
CA ALA A 391 10.30 31.69 11.21
C ALA A 391 8.91 31.20 10.78
N LEU A 392 8.79 29.92 10.39
CA LEU A 392 7.50 29.29 10.12
C LEU A 392 6.56 29.36 11.34
N MET A 393 7.08 29.06 12.53
CA MET A 393 6.30 29.14 13.78
C MET A 393 5.87 30.57 14.12
N ALA A 394 6.72 31.58 13.86
CA ALA A 394 6.35 32.98 14.02
C ALA A 394 5.24 33.37 13.04
N ARG A 395 5.33 32.93 11.79
CA ARG A 395 4.31 33.17 10.77
C ARG A 395 2.98 32.52 11.13
N ILE A 396 2.96 31.24 11.53
CA ILE A 396 1.73 30.58 12.00
C ILE A 396 1.11 31.32 13.19
N ARG A 397 1.93 31.68 14.20
CA ARG A 397 1.44 32.40 15.38
C ARG A 397 0.87 33.77 15.06
N SER A 398 1.41 34.46 14.04
CA SER A 398 0.91 35.77 13.60
C SER A 398 -0.49 35.74 13.01
N LEU A 399 -1.00 34.56 12.65
CA LEU A 399 -2.36 34.38 12.12
C LEU A 399 -3.45 34.42 13.21
N GLY A 400 -3.07 34.55 14.49
CA GLY A 400 -4.01 34.67 15.61
C GLY A 400 -4.69 33.37 16.01
N ALA A 401 -5.77 33.47 16.79
CA ALA A 401 -6.53 32.32 17.30
C ALA A 401 -7.42 31.65 16.24
N ASP A 402 -7.65 32.31 15.10
CA ASP A 402 -8.36 31.74 13.96
C ASP A 402 -7.58 31.96 12.65
N PRO A 403 -6.43 31.28 12.46
CA PRO A 403 -5.68 31.28 11.19
C PRO A 403 -6.49 30.85 9.98
N TRP A 404 -7.67 30.27 10.23
CA TRP A 404 -8.55 29.60 9.28
C TRP A 404 -9.58 30.56 8.65
N ALA A 405 -9.66 31.80 9.14
CA ALA A 405 -10.66 32.77 8.71
C ALA A 405 -10.37 33.42 7.35
N SER A 406 -9.11 33.44 6.86
CA SER A 406 -8.77 34.01 5.55
C SER A 406 -7.82 33.15 4.72
N PRO A 407 -8.26 32.64 3.55
CA PRO A 407 -7.40 31.99 2.57
C PRO A 407 -6.23 32.86 2.06
N GLU A 408 -6.36 34.19 2.12
CA GLU A 408 -5.32 35.15 1.71
C GLU A 408 -4.12 35.10 2.66
N ALA A 409 -4.40 34.96 3.96
CA ALA A 409 -3.37 34.83 4.98
C ALA A 409 -2.58 33.53 4.81
N LEU A 410 -3.23 32.45 4.40
CA LEU A 410 -2.60 31.17 4.08
C LEU A 410 -1.74 31.24 2.82
N HIS A 411 -2.19 31.97 1.79
CA HIS A 411 -1.41 32.16 0.56
C HIS A 411 -0.13 32.97 0.82
N ALA A 412 -0.19 33.99 1.69
CA ALA A 412 0.95 34.81 2.07
C ALA A 412 2.09 34.02 2.75
N LEU A 413 1.78 32.86 3.35
CA LEU A 413 2.78 32.01 4.02
C LEU A 413 3.68 31.26 3.05
N ALA A 414 3.18 30.95 1.85
CA ALA A 414 3.85 30.16 0.83
C ALA A 414 3.44 30.64 -0.57
N PRO A 415 3.94 31.81 -0.99
CA PRO A 415 3.58 32.41 -2.29
C PRO A 415 3.98 31.51 -3.48
N ASP A 416 4.96 30.62 -3.29
CA ASP A 416 5.43 29.69 -4.31
C ASP A 416 4.48 28.50 -4.53
N ILE A 417 3.48 28.31 -3.66
CA ILE A 417 2.45 27.29 -3.82
C ILE A 417 1.35 27.81 -4.73
N VAL A 418 1.26 27.20 -5.91
CA VAL A 418 0.26 27.50 -6.93
C VAL A 418 -0.81 26.41 -6.97
N ALA A 419 -1.93 26.69 -7.64
CA ALA A 419 -2.92 25.65 -7.92
C ALA A 419 -2.29 24.56 -8.80
N ALA A 420 -2.46 23.29 -8.43
CA ALA A 420 -2.09 22.20 -9.31
C ALA A 420 -3.16 22.03 -10.41
N PRO A 421 -2.76 21.59 -11.61
CA PRO A 421 -3.71 21.17 -12.64
C PRO A 421 -4.69 20.14 -12.10
N HIS A 422 -5.92 20.13 -12.62
CA HIS A 422 -6.89 19.11 -12.29
C HIS A 422 -6.53 17.79 -12.99
N PRO A 423 -6.48 16.67 -12.26
CA PRO A 423 -6.33 15.38 -12.89
C PRO A 423 -7.60 15.03 -13.67
N THR A 424 -7.43 14.51 -14.88
CA THR A 424 -8.52 13.99 -15.73
C THR A 424 -9.23 12.82 -15.04
N SER A 425 -8.47 11.98 -14.34
CA SER A 425 -8.99 10.94 -13.46
C SER A 425 -8.04 10.67 -12.30
N MET A 426 -8.58 10.14 -11.20
CA MET A 426 -7.79 9.72 -10.04
C MET A 426 -8.24 8.34 -9.57
N GLY A 427 -7.27 7.45 -9.33
CA GLY A 427 -7.45 6.10 -8.84
C GLY A 427 -6.87 5.93 -7.44
N HIS A 428 -7.62 5.26 -6.57
CA HIS A 428 -7.17 4.81 -5.24
C HIS A 428 -6.81 5.89 -4.21
N GLY A 429 -7.34 7.11 -4.36
CA GLY A 429 -7.34 8.15 -3.33
C GLY A 429 -6.36 9.30 -3.58
N PRO A 430 -6.23 10.22 -2.62
CA PRO A 430 -5.38 11.41 -2.75
C PRO A 430 -3.91 11.03 -2.83
N MET A 431 -3.12 11.92 -3.41
CA MET A 431 -1.69 11.75 -3.62
C MET A 431 -0.93 12.96 -3.10
N ALA A 432 0.15 12.74 -2.36
CA ALA A 432 1.05 13.80 -1.93
C ALA A 432 2.50 13.31 -2.00
N GLY A 433 3.38 14.11 -2.60
CA GLY A 433 4.79 13.73 -2.79
C GLY A 433 5.53 14.60 -3.79
N ARG A 434 6.79 14.26 -4.08
CA ARG A 434 7.62 14.91 -5.12
C ARG A 434 7.57 14.13 -6.42
N ALA A 435 7.19 14.78 -7.51
CA ALA A 435 7.15 14.19 -8.83
C ALA A 435 8.56 14.00 -9.40
N TYR A 436 8.84 12.83 -9.98
CA TYR A 436 10.04 12.57 -10.76
C TYR A 436 9.70 11.85 -12.05
N ARG A 437 10.26 12.32 -13.16
CA ARG A 437 10.08 11.73 -14.48
C ARG A 437 10.82 10.41 -14.56
N VAL A 438 10.05 9.38 -14.88
CA VAL A 438 10.53 8.02 -15.08
C VAL A 438 10.38 7.67 -16.56
N THR A 439 11.50 7.34 -17.19
CA THR A 439 11.63 6.95 -18.59
C THR A 439 12.25 5.57 -18.70
N LEU A 440 12.18 4.94 -19.86
CA LEU A 440 12.87 3.67 -20.14
C LEU A 440 14.35 3.69 -19.80
N GLN A 441 15.02 4.82 -20.01
CA GLN A 441 16.46 4.95 -19.79
C GLN A 441 16.84 5.02 -18.30
N ASN A 442 15.94 5.50 -17.44
CA ASN A 442 16.25 5.75 -16.04
C ASN A 442 15.40 4.94 -15.04
N MET A 443 14.40 4.17 -15.48
CA MET A 443 13.43 3.57 -14.57
C MET A 443 14.01 2.61 -13.53
N GLU A 444 15.06 1.86 -13.87
CA GLU A 444 15.74 0.98 -12.91
C GLU A 444 16.48 1.78 -11.83
N SER A 445 17.21 2.83 -12.23
CA SER A 445 17.92 3.69 -11.27
C SER A 445 16.96 4.53 -10.44
N MET A 446 15.85 4.99 -11.02
CA MET A 446 14.77 5.65 -10.30
C MET A 446 14.11 4.70 -9.29
N ALA A 447 13.84 3.44 -9.65
CA ALA A 447 13.30 2.48 -8.70
C ALA A 447 14.23 2.23 -7.49
N ALA A 448 15.54 2.34 -7.67
CA ALA A 448 16.50 2.27 -6.57
C ALA A 448 16.55 3.55 -5.70
N ARG A 449 16.15 4.71 -6.25
CA ARG A 449 16.25 6.02 -5.59
C ARG A 449 14.96 6.49 -4.94
N LEU A 450 13.82 6.31 -5.62
CA LEU A 450 12.54 6.83 -5.20
C LEU A 450 12.01 6.07 -3.98
N GLY A 451 11.30 6.78 -3.11
CA GLY A 451 10.66 6.24 -1.92
C GLY A 451 9.20 6.70 -1.75
N PRO A 452 8.58 6.41 -0.59
CA PRO A 452 7.14 6.60 -0.38
C PRO A 452 6.67 8.06 -0.47
N GLN A 453 7.60 9.02 -0.40
CA GLN A 453 7.33 10.45 -0.55
C GLN A 453 7.44 10.96 -1.97
N ASP A 454 7.77 10.09 -2.92
CA ASP A 454 7.96 10.44 -4.30
C ASP A 454 6.83 9.88 -5.16
N ILE A 455 6.52 10.59 -6.24
CA ILE A 455 5.51 10.26 -7.23
C ILE A 455 6.22 10.02 -8.55
N ALA A 456 6.01 8.86 -9.15
CA ALA A 456 6.60 8.54 -10.46
C ALA A 456 5.74 9.12 -11.59
N VAL A 457 6.31 10.02 -12.39
CA VAL A 457 5.69 10.56 -13.60
C VAL A 457 6.09 9.70 -14.78
N LEU A 458 5.17 8.82 -15.22
CA LEU A 458 5.42 7.86 -16.29
C LEU A 458 5.11 8.52 -17.64
N ALA A 459 6.16 8.89 -18.36
CA ALA A 459 6.04 9.49 -19.70
C ALA A 459 5.77 8.43 -20.79
N GLU A 460 6.04 7.17 -20.48
CA GLU A 460 6.04 6.04 -21.42
C GLU A 460 5.14 4.91 -20.88
N PRO A 461 4.60 4.04 -21.74
CA PRO A 461 3.66 2.97 -21.36
C PRO A 461 4.29 1.82 -20.53
N ARG A 462 5.57 1.94 -20.15
CA ARG A 462 6.33 0.92 -19.45
C ARG A 462 6.60 1.29 -18.00
N ILE A 463 6.58 0.27 -17.13
CA ILE A 463 6.88 0.38 -15.71
C ILE A 463 7.63 -0.86 -15.23
N VAL A 464 8.73 -0.65 -14.52
CA VAL A 464 9.41 -1.71 -13.76
C VAL A 464 8.68 -1.98 -12.46
N ASP A 465 8.60 -3.26 -12.11
CA ASP A 465 7.81 -3.70 -10.95
C ASP A 465 8.30 -3.12 -9.63
N ALA A 466 9.60 -2.84 -9.53
CA ALA A 466 10.23 -2.26 -8.34
C ALA A 466 9.67 -0.87 -7.97
N LEU A 467 9.06 -0.14 -8.91
CA LEU A 467 8.43 1.14 -8.59
C LEU A 467 7.15 0.99 -7.77
N PHE A 468 6.36 -0.08 -7.99
CA PHE A 468 5.12 -0.33 -7.23
C PHE A 468 5.36 -0.49 -5.73
N ASP A 469 6.53 -1.00 -5.36
CA ASP A 469 6.86 -1.32 -3.98
C ASP A 469 7.37 -0.10 -3.18
N ARG A 470 7.65 1.02 -3.86
CA ARG A 470 8.41 2.13 -3.25
C ARG A 470 7.76 3.49 -3.37
N VAL A 471 7.12 3.83 -4.48
CA VAL A 471 6.60 5.20 -4.70
C VAL A 471 5.23 5.40 -4.06
N GLY A 472 4.95 6.61 -3.60
CA GLY A 472 3.66 6.98 -3.01
C GLY A 472 2.49 7.00 -4.01
N GLY A 473 2.82 7.14 -5.30
CA GLY A 473 1.90 6.89 -6.42
C GLY A 473 2.44 7.32 -7.78
N PHE A 474 1.55 7.37 -8.78
CA PHE A 474 1.92 7.49 -10.20
C PHE A 474 1.15 8.59 -10.94
N LEU A 475 1.83 9.35 -11.78
CA LEU A 475 1.19 10.19 -12.79
C LEU A 475 1.29 9.54 -14.16
N ILE A 476 0.18 9.45 -14.88
CA ILE A 476 0.12 8.87 -16.22
C ILE A 476 -0.64 9.77 -17.19
N ARG A 477 -0.41 9.63 -18.49
CA ARG A 477 -1.23 10.34 -19.48
C ARG A 477 -2.67 9.81 -19.45
N ALA A 478 -3.64 10.68 -19.71
CA ALA A 478 -5.07 10.32 -19.76
C ALA A 478 -5.34 9.18 -20.76
N ASP A 479 -4.63 9.16 -21.89
CA ASP A 479 -4.70 8.08 -22.89
C ASP A 479 -4.16 6.72 -22.39
N GLN A 480 -3.47 6.68 -21.24
CA GLN A 480 -2.95 5.46 -20.63
C GLN A 480 -3.88 4.82 -19.59
N VAL A 481 -4.96 5.49 -19.18
CA VAL A 481 -5.89 4.99 -18.14
C VAL A 481 -6.46 3.62 -18.53
N ASP A 482 -6.94 3.50 -19.77
CA ASP A 482 -7.46 2.25 -20.32
C ASP A 482 -6.41 1.44 -21.11
N ALA A 483 -5.16 1.89 -21.12
CA ALA A 483 -4.05 1.19 -21.75
C ALA A 483 -3.52 0.06 -20.82
N PRO A 484 -2.59 -0.80 -21.29
CA PRO A 484 -1.99 -1.83 -20.44
C PRO A 484 -1.39 -1.27 -19.14
N LEU A 485 -0.76 -0.10 -19.19
CA LEU A 485 -0.20 0.58 -18.01
C LEU A 485 -1.28 0.92 -16.97
N GLY A 486 -2.32 1.66 -17.35
CA GLY A 486 -3.39 2.05 -16.41
C GLY A 486 -4.12 0.85 -15.81
N ARG A 487 -4.39 -0.20 -16.61
CA ARG A 487 -4.92 -1.47 -16.09
C ARG A 487 -3.97 -2.11 -15.07
N ARG A 488 -2.66 -2.09 -15.30
CA ARG A 488 -1.67 -2.64 -14.37
C ARG A 488 -1.64 -1.88 -13.05
N LEU A 489 -1.69 -0.54 -13.11
CA LEU A 489 -1.81 0.31 -11.93
C LEU A 489 -3.09 -0.03 -11.14
N ALA A 490 -4.23 -0.16 -11.83
CA ALA A 490 -5.51 -0.50 -11.20
C ALA A 490 -5.51 -1.91 -10.58
N MET A 491 -4.95 -2.93 -11.26
CA MET A 491 -4.84 -4.29 -10.72
C MET A 491 -3.97 -4.36 -9.47
N ARG A 492 -2.89 -3.56 -9.43
CA ARG A 492 -2.03 -3.40 -8.24
C ARG A 492 -2.61 -2.43 -7.21
N GLN A 493 -3.77 -1.85 -7.50
CA GLN A 493 -4.45 -0.85 -6.67
C GLN A 493 -3.53 0.33 -6.30
N ALA A 494 -2.63 0.68 -7.21
CA ALA A 494 -1.66 1.75 -7.03
C ALA A 494 -2.37 3.11 -7.13
N ARG A 495 -2.02 4.04 -6.24
CA ARG A 495 -2.53 5.42 -6.36
C ARG A 495 -2.04 6.03 -7.65
N CYS A 496 -2.96 6.52 -8.47
CA CYS A 496 -2.60 7.14 -9.72
C CYS A 496 -3.49 8.33 -10.03
N ALA A 497 -2.93 9.31 -10.73
CA ALA A 497 -3.66 10.41 -11.31
C ALA A 497 -3.30 10.51 -12.79
N SER A 498 -4.29 10.78 -13.62
CA SER A 498 -4.08 10.98 -15.04
C SER A 498 -4.23 12.44 -15.44
N PHE A 499 -3.47 12.86 -16.44
CA PHE A 499 -3.50 14.22 -16.96
C PHE A 499 -3.39 14.22 -18.48
N ASP A 500 -3.83 15.30 -19.11
CA ASP A 500 -3.51 15.56 -20.49
C ASP A 500 -2.00 15.63 -20.71
N ARG A 501 -1.55 15.19 -21.89
CA ARG A 501 -0.13 15.10 -22.24
C ARG A 501 0.63 16.41 -21.98
N TYR A 502 0.03 17.53 -22.37
CA TYR A 502 0.61 18.86 -22.20
C TYR A 502 0.90 19.19 -20.72
N VAL A 503 0.04 18.76 -19.80
CA VAL A 503 0.20 19.00 -18.37
C VAL A 503 1.33 18.15 -17.80
N ILE A 504 1.37 16.85 -18.12
CA ILE A 504 2.44 15.96 -17.66
C ILE A 504 3.82 16.40 -18.15
N ASP A 505 3.90 16.93 -19.37
CA ASP A 505 5.15 17.41 -19.94
C ASP A 505 5.68 18.69 -19.26
N GLN A 506 4.84 19.39 -18.47
CA GLN A 506 5.22 20.57 -17.68
C GLN A 506 5.60 20.27 -16.22
N ILE A 507 5.45 19.03 -15.77
CA ILE A 507 5.83 18.66 -14.41
C ILE A 507 7.34 18.40 -14.40
N ASP A 508 8.07 19.32 -13.76
CA ASP A 508 9.51 19.25 -13.57
C ASP A 508 9.87 18.25 -12.45
N ASP A 509 11.05 17.66 -12.55
CA ASP A 509 11.58 16.77 -11.50
C ASP A 509 11.74 17.52 -10.17
N GLY A 510 11.31 16.87 -9.09
CA GLY A 510 11.32 17.43 -7.73
C GLY A 510 10.12 18.30 -7.40
N THR A 511 9.22 18.57 -8.35
CA THR A 511 7.99 19.33 -8.10
C THR A 511 7.14 18.64 -7.03
N ALA A 512 6.83 19.34 -5.94
CA ALA A 512 5.94 18.79 -4.93
C ALA A 512 4.48 18.95 -5.38
N LEU A 513 3.70 17.90 -5.20
CA LEU A 513 2.30 17.78 -5.58
C LEU A 513 1.46 17.35 -4.38
N ALA A 514 0.25 17.89 -4.29
CA ALA A 514 -0.80 17.38 -3.43
C ALA A 514 -2.13 17.41 -4.21
N LEU A 515 -2.71 16.23 -4.46
CA LEU A 515 -3.84 15.99 -5.34
C LEU A 515 -4.96 15.26 -4.60
N TRP A 516 -6.22 15.67 -4.81
CA TRP A 516 -7.43 15.03 -4.26
C TRP A 516 -8.43 14.65 -5.34
N THR A 517 -9.35 13.75 -4.97
CA THR A 517 -10.49 13.39 -5.82
C THR A 517 -11.44 14.59 -5.94
N ALA A 518 -11.88 14.88 -7.17
CA ALA A 518 -12.50 16.16 -7.55
C ALA A 518 -13.94 16.40 -7.04
N GLU A 519 -14.49 15.52 -6.20
CA GLU A 519 -15.87 15.70 -5.70
C GLU A 519 -15.93 16.79 -4.62
N GLY A 520 -16.01 18.05 -5.05
CA GLY A 520 -16.52 19.17 -4.24
C GLY A 520 -15.52 20.22 -3.77
N ASP A 521 -14.23 20.10 -4.09
CA ASP A 521 -13.24 21.13 -3.70
C ASP A 521 -12.13 21.30 -4.74
N GLU A 522 -12.45 22.01 -5.83
CA GLU A 522 -11.48 22.36 -6.87
C GLU A 522 -10.25 23.11 -6.33
N THR A 523 -10.36 23.72 -5.14
CA THR A 523 -9.28 24.54 -4.57
C THR A 523 -8.21 23.73 -3.84
N ALA A 524 -8.44 22.44 -3.57
CA ALA A 524 -7.55 21.61 -2.77
C ALA A 524 -6.28 21.14 -3.51
N ASN A 525 -6.29 21.09 -4.84
CA ASN A 525 -5.13 20.64 -5.62
C ASN A 525 -4.03 21.72 -5.63
N LYS A 526 -2.85 21.41 -5.08
CA LYS A 526 -1.73 22.35 -4.94
C LYS A 526 -0.43 21.79 -5.52
N LEU A 527 0.39 22.70 -6.05
CA LEU A 527 1.71 22.42 -6.61
C LEU A 527 2.73 23.40 -6.01
N LEU A 528 3.92 22.90 -5.69
CA LEU A 528 5.09 23.73 -5.40
C LEU A 528 6.19 23.39 -6.40
N ARG A 529 6.52 24.35 -7.27
CA ARG A 529 7.60 24.19 -8.26
C ARG A 529 8.95 24.24 -7.54
N PRO A 530 9.95 23.47 -7.99
CA PRO A 530 11.29 23.56 -7.44
C PRO A 530 11.85 24.97 -7.69
N THR A 531 12.43 25.58 -6.66
CA THR A 531 13.16 26.84 -6.79
C THR A 531 14.39 26.57 -7.66
N VAL A 532 14.47 27.18 -8.84
CA VAL A 532 15.66 27.12 -9.69
C VAL A 532 16.75 27.91 -8.97
N HIS A 533 17.63 27.23 -8.25
CA HIS A 533 18.78 27.82 -7.55
C HIS A 533 20.05 27.74 -8.39
#